data_AF-I1YFZ8-F1
#
_entry.id   AF-I1YFZ8-F1
#
_cell.length_a   1.000
_cell.length_b   1.000
_cell.length_c   1.000
_cell.angle_alpha   90.00
_cell.angle_beta   90.00
_cell.angle_gamma   90.00
#
_symmetry.space_group_name_H-M   'P 1'
#
loop_
_entity.id
_entity.type
_entity.pdbx_description
1 polymer ?
#
loop_
_entity_poly.entity_id
_entity_poly.type
_entity_poly.pdbx_seq_one_letter_code
_entity_poly.pdbx_strand_id
1 'polypeptide(L)'
;MSAFADPRVLLAAERTLLAWCRTSLALMMFGFLIERSGLILTLLNPQASSQTIPLFWLGLLFIALGSITSIGAANQFKRVVNACRSAEMVIAYPHYYGITLCLFVALLGGLLTSGLIVYHF
;
A
#
# COMPACT_ATOMS: atom_id res chain seq x y z
N MET A 1 -14.97 33.03 6.78
CA MET A 1 -13.93 32.60 5.82
C MET A 1 -13.91 31.08 5.84
N SER A 2 -14.21 30.41 4.72
CA SER A 2 -14.28 28.95 4.67
C SER A 2 -12.88 28.34 4.81
N ALA A 3 -12.69 27.48 5.80
CA ALA A 3 -11.40 26.83 6.13
C ALA A 3 -10.81 25.97 4.99
N PHE A 4 -11.58 25.72 3.91
CA PHE A 4 -11.16 24.92 2.75
C PHE A 4 -10.30 25.70 1.73
N ALA A 5 -10.19 27.02 1.87
CA ALA A 5 -9.33 27.85 1.02
C ALA A 5 -7.86 27.89 1.48
N ASP A 6 -7.55 27.35 2.68
CA ASP A 6 -6.20 27.42 3.22
C ASP A 6 -5.29 26.32 2.60
N PRO A 7 -4.17 26.70 1.93
CA PRO A 7 -3.23 25.74 1.33
C PRO A 7 -2.58 24.79 2.35
N ARG A 8 -2.64 25.14 3.64
CA ARG A 8 -2.16 24.33 4.76
C ARG A 8 -2.93 23.01 4.90
N VAL A 9 -4.21 22.98 4.52
CA VAL A 9 -5.07 21.78 4.59
C VAL A 9 -4.61 20.73 3.58
N LEU A 10 -4.27 21.16 2.35
CA LEU A 10 -3.71 20.28 1.32
C LEU A 10 -2.36 19.68 1.75
N LEU A 11 -1.46 20.52 2.30
CA LEU A 11 -0.17 20.07 2.83
C LEU A 11 -0.30 19.13 4.03
N ALA A 12 -1.32 19.32 4.87
CA ALA A 12 -1.62 18.39 5.96
C ALA A 12 -2.12 17.04 5.42
N ALA A 13 -3.00 17.06 4.41
CA ALA A 13 -3.51 15.85 3.76
C ALA A 13 -2.41 15.08 3.00
N GLU A 14 -1.43 15.77 2.42
CA GLU A 14 -0.30 15.11 1.77
C GLU A 14 0.59 14.37 2.77
N ARG A 15 0.84 14.98 3.94
CA ARG A 15 1.61 14.32 5.02
C ARG A 15 0.92 13.07 5.54
N THR A 16 -0.41 13.09 5.67
CA THR A 16 -1.15 11.89 6.08
C THR A 16 -1.11 10.83 4.99
N LEU A 17 -1.25 11.20 3.72
CA LEU A 17 -1.10 10.26 2.60
C LEU A 17 0.28 9.58 2.62
N LEU A 18 1.37 10.33 2.76
CA LEU A 18 2.72 9.77 2.82
C LEU A 18 2.92 8.86 4.04
N ALA A 19 2.29 9.18 5.18
CA ALA A 19 2.30 8.32 6.35
C ALA A 19 1.57 6.99 6.08
N TRP A 20 0.40 7.02 5.42
CA TRP A 20 -0.32 5.82 4.99
C TRP A 20 0.44 4.99 3.94
N CYS A 21 1.17 5.65 3.04
CA CYS A 21 2.03 4.96 2.08
C CYS A 21 3.13 4.17 2.81
N ARG A 22 3.76 4.78 3.82
CA ARG A 22 4.78 4.12 4.64
C ARG A 22 4.24 2.90 5.39
N THR A 23 3.04 2.99 5.98
CA THR A 23 2.44 1.85 6.69
C THR A 23 2.08 0.72 5.73
N SER A 24 1.55 1.04 4.54
CA SER A 24 1.28 0.06 3.48
C SER A 24 2.55 -0.67 3.02
N LEU A 25 3.65 0.06 2.77
CA LEU A 25 4.95 -0.52 2.44
C LEU A 25 5.46 -1.45 3.54
N ALA A 26 5.34 -1.06 4.81
CA ALA A 26 5.73 -1.90 5.93
C ALA A 26 4.92 -3.21 5.99
N LEU A 27 3.60 -3.15 5.76
CA LEU A 27 2.74 -4.34 5.70
C LEU A 27 3.14 -5.27 4.54
N MET A 28 3.42 -4.72 3.36
CA MET A 28 3.88 -5.51 2.20
C MET A 28 5.23 -6.17 2.47
N MET A 29 6.21 -5.42 2.99
CA MET A 29 7.54 -5.95 3.33
C MET A 29 7.45 -7.06 4.38
N PHE A 30 6.59 -6.89 5.38
CA PHE A 30 6.37 -7.89 6.41
C PHE A 30 5.70 -9.15 5.86
N GLY A 31 4.69 -9.00 4.99
CA GLY A 31 4.04 -10.14 4.32
C GLY A 31 5.00 -10.93 3.44
N PHE A 32 5.88 -10.26 2.70
CA PHE A 32 6.93 -10.90 1.92
C PHE A 32 7.92 -11.66 2.81
N LEU A 33 8.33 -11.07 3.95
CA LEU A 33 9.23 -11.73 4.89
C LEU A 33 8.61 -13.00 5.50
N ILE A 34 7.31 -12.97 5.83
CA ILE A 34 6.57 -14.15 6.33
C ILE A 34 6.54 -15.24 5.28
N GLU A 35 6.14 -14.93 4.04
CA GLU A 35 6.10 -15.92 2.95
C GLU A 35 7.48 -16.56 2.75
N ARG A 36 8.53 -15.72 2.65
CA ARG A 36 9.89 -16.19 2.42
C ARG A 36 10.45 -17.02 3.57
N SER A 37 10.02 -16.74 4.81
CA SER A 37 10.40 -17.53 5.97
C SER A 37 9.88 -18.97 5.89
N GLY A 38 8.72 -19.20 5.26
CA GLY A 38 8.21 -20.55 5.00
C GLY A 38 9.15 -21.36 4.14
N LEU A 39 9.62 -20.79 3.01
CA LEU A 39 10.56 -21.45 2.11
C LEU A 39 11.90 -21.77 2.78
N ILE A 40 12.42 -20.87 3.63
CA ILE A 40 13.64 -21.10 4.41
C ILE A 40 13.45 -22.30 5.35
N LEU A 41 12.30 -22.41 6.02
CA LEU A 41 12.00 -23.55 6.90
C LEU A 41 11.94 -24.88 6.14
N THR A 42 11.38 -24.90 4.92
CA THR A 42 11.38 -26.10 4.07
C THR A 42 12.78 -26.56 3.70
N LEU A 43 13.70 -25.62 3.45
CA LEU A 43 15.11 -25.94 3.15
C LEU A 43 15.85 -26.51 4.35
N LEU A 44 15.55 -26.03 5.57
CA LEU A 44 16.17 -26.53 6.80
C LEU A 44 15.57 -27.85 7.26
N ASN A 45 14.28 -28.07 7.03
CA ASN A 45 13.60 -29.30 7.40
C ASN A 45 12.58 -29.72 6.33
N PRO A 46 12.94 -30.69 5.47
CA PRO A 46 12.06 -31.18 4.41
C PRO A 46 10.73 -31.75 4.92
N GLN A 47 10.66 -32.20 6.18
CA GLN A 47 9.42 -32.69 6.79
C GLN A 47 8.50 -31.57 7.30
N ALA A 48 8.99 -30.33 7.39
CA ALA A 48 8.19 -29.15 7.73
C ALA A 48 7.33 -28.64 6.57
N SER A 49 7.30 -29.34 5.42
CA SER A 49 6.52 -29.00 4.22
C SER A 49 5.06 -28.61 4.52
N SER A 50 4.41 -29.25 5.51
CA SER A 50 3.02 -28.94 5.89
C SER A 50 2.83 -27.55 6.51
N GLN A 51 3.88 -26.97 7.13
CA GLN A 51 3.83 -25.63 7.74
C GLN A 51 4.07 -24.49 6.74
N THR A 52 4.51 -24.81 5.53
CA THR A 52 4.80 -23.83 4.47
C THR A 52 3.52 -23.20 3.91
N ILE A 53 2.47 -24.00 3.75
CA ILE A 53 1.17 -23.58 3.19
C ILE A 53 0.51 -22.47 4.04
N PRO A 54 0.36 -22.58 5.37
CA PRO A 54 -0.23 -21.50 6.16
C PRO A 54 0.62 -20.23 6.20
N LEU A 55 1.96 -20.34 6.21
CA LEU A 55 2.85 -19.17 6.15
C LEU A 55 2.72 -18.42 4.82
N PHE A 56 2.58 -19.16 3.71
CA PHE A 56 2.31 -18.58 2.39
C PHE A 56 1.00 -17.77 2.39
N TRP A 57 -0.09 -18.37 2.86
CA TRP A 57 -1.39 -17.68 2.94
C TRP A 57 -1.35 -16.46 3.86
N LEU A 58 -0.65 -16.55 4.99
CA LEU A 58 -0.49 -15.44 5.92
C LEU A 58 0.30 -14.28 5.32
N GLY A 59 1.43 -14.57 4.65
CA GLY A 59 2.22 -13.56 3.94
C GLY A 59 1.43 -12.88 2.82
N LEU A 60 0.69 -13.67 2.04
CA LEU A 60 -0.20 -13.18 0.99
C LEU A 60 -1.26 -12.21 1.53
N LEU A 61 -1.86 -12.53 2.68
CA LEU A 61 -2.88 -11.71 3.32
C LEU A 61 -2.31 -10.36 3.80
N PHE A 62 -1.08 -10.35 4.32
CA PHE A 62 -0.38 -9.12 4.69
C PHE A 62 -0.05 -8.23 3.47
N ILE A 63 0.40 -8.82 2.36
CA ILE A 63 0.65 -8.06 1.12
C ILE A 63 -0.66 -7.49 0.57
N ALA A 64 -1.74 -8.28 0.58
CA ALA A 64 -3.06 -7.83 0.15
C ALA A 64 -3.59 -6.67 1.02
N LEU A 65 -3.46 -6.77 2.35
CA LEU A 65 -3.79 -5.67 3.27
C LEU A 65 -2.95 -4.42 3.01
N GLY A 66 -1.66 -4.57 2.73
CA GLY A 66 -0.78 -3.48 2.28
C GLY A 66 -1.30 -2.83 1.01
N SER A 67 -1.71 -3.61 0.00
CA SER A 67 -2.25 -3.08 -1.25
C SER A 67 -3.57 -2.32 -1.05
N ILE A 68 -4.49 -2.89 -0.27
CA ILE A 68 -5.79 -2.27 0.05
C ILE A 68 -5.61 -0.96 0.81
N THR A 69 -4.70 -0.91 1.79
CA THR A 69 -4.40 0.32 2.55
C THR A 69 -3.82 1.42 1.65
N SER A 70 -2.97 1.07 0.67
CA SER A 70 -2.46 2.02 -0.32
C SER A 70 -3.57 2.62 -1.19
N ILE A 71 -4.49 1.78 -1.66
CA ILE A 71 -5.66 2.21 -2.45
C ILE A 71 -6.58 3.10 -1.61
N GLY A 72 -6.81 2.74 -0.34
CA GLY A 72 -7.58 3.53 0.61
C GLY A 72 -7.01 4.94 0.81
N ALA A 73 -5.68 5.05 0.98
CA ALA A 73 -4.99 6.32 1.09
C ALA A 73 -5.17 7.20 -0.16
N ALA A 74 -4.98 6.61 -1.35
CA ALA A 74 -5.17 7.33 -2.62
C ALA A 74 -6.61 7.85 -2.80
N ASN A 75 -7.61 7.03 -2.43
CA ASN A 75 -9.02 7.43 -2.50
C ASN A 75 -9.37 8.53 -1.49
N GLN A 76 -8.84 8.46 -0.27
CA GLN A 76 -9.06 9.49 0.74
C GLN A 76 -8.49 10.84 0.30
N PHE A 77 -7.29 10.84 -0.28
CA PHE A 77 -6.67 12.05 -0.79
C PHE A 77 -7.40 12.64 -2.00
N LYS A 78 -7.85 11.80 -2.94
CA LYS A 78 -8.75 12.23 -4.03
C LYS A 78 -10.02 12.90 -3.52
N ARG A 79 -10.64 12.36 -2.46
CA ARG A 79 -11.84 12.96 -1.86
C ARG A 79 -11.55 14.35 -1.27
N VAL A 80 -10.43 14.49 -0.55
CA VAL A 80 -10.00 15.79 0.03
C VAL A 80 -9.74 16.82 -1.07
N VAL A 81 -9.12 16.41 -2.17
CA VAL A 81 -8.80 17.29 -3.31
C VAL A 81 -10.04 17.70 -4.07
N ASN A 82 -10.97 16.78 -4.32
CA ASN A 82 -12.23 17.10 -4.97
C ASN A 82 -13.07 18.06 -4.11
N ALA A 83 -13.05 17.90 -2.78
CA ALA A 83 -13.70 18.83 -1.87
C ALA A 83 -13.08 20.23 -1.92
N CYS A 84 -11.76 20.34 -2.06
CA CYS A 84 -11.06 21.63 -2.17
C CYS A 84 -11.18 22.26 -3.58
N ARG A 85 -11.28 21.45 -4.65
CA ARG A 85 -11.45 21.93 -6.03
C ARG A 85 -12.78 22.67 -6.23
N SER A 86 -13.81 22.34 -5.44
CA SER A 86 -15.08 23.07 -5.43
C SER A 86 -14.99 24.48 -4.83
N ALA A 87 -13.86 24.87 -4.23
CA ALA A 87 -13.69 26.11 -3.47
C ALA A 87 -12.70 27.12 -4.11
N GLU A 88 -12.51 27.11 -5.43
CA GLU A 88 -11.67 28.09 -6.18
C GLU A 88 -10.21 28.21 -5.67
N MET A 89 -9.40 27.17 -5.87
CA MET A 89 -7.95 27.25 -5.65
C MET A 89 -7.19 27.37 -6.99
N VAL A 90 -6.56 28.53 -7.23
CA VAL A 90 -5.78 28.90 -8.44
C VAL A 90 -4.33 28.34 -8.42
N ILE A 91 -3.93 27.60 -7.39
CA ILE A 91 -2.53 27.16 -7.23
C ILE A 91 -2.34 25.81 -7.93
N ALA A 92 -1.68 25.84 -9.09
CA ALA A 92 -1.18 24.67 -9.81
C ALA A 92 -0.04 23.99 -9.03
N TYR A 93 -0.37 23.30 -7.94
CA TYR A 93 0.59 22.51 -7.18
C TYR A 93 0.66 21.09 -7.78
N PRO A 94 1.85 20.57 -8.16
CA PRO A 94 1.98 19.25 -8.79
C PRO A 94 1.79 18.14 -7.74
N HIS A 95 0.54 17.89 -7.42
CA HIS A 95 0.05 16.97 -6.38
C HIS A 95 0.08 15.48 -6.80
N TYR A 96 0.60 15.19 -7.99
CA TYR A 96 0.57 13.84 -8.58
C TYR A 96 1.46 12.82 -7.85
N TYR A 97 2.56 13.26 -7.22
CA TYR A 97 3.61 12.38 -6.70
C TYR A 97 3.11 11.37 -5.67
N GLY A 98 2.34 11.80 -4.66
CA GLY A 98 1.83 10.90 -3.63
C GLY A 98 0.87 9.84 -4.16
N ILE A 99 -0.02 10.22 -5.08
CA ILE A 99 -0.97 9.29 -5.71
C ILE A 99 -0.23 8.29 -6.59
N THR A 100 0.73 8.74 -7.41
CA THR A 100 1.55 7.85 -8.24
C THR A 100 2.34 6.87 -7.40
N LEU A 101 2.88 7.29 -6.24
CA LEU A 101 3.64 6.41 -5.35
C LEU A 101 2.75 5.31 -4.74
N CYS A 102 1.57 5.66 -4.23
CA CYS A 102 0.60 4.68 -3.73
C CYS A 102 0.14 3.71 -4.82
N LEU A 103 -0.14 4.20 -6.03
CA LEU A 103 -0.51 3.36 -7.17
C LEU A 103 0.62 2.41 -7.59
N PHE A 104 1.85 2.91 -7.62
CA PHE A 104 3.02 2.10 -7.94
C PHE A 104 3.25 1.00 -6.90
N VAL A 105 3.12 1.33 -5.62
CA VAL A 105 3.19 0.35 -4.51
C VAL A 105 2.07 -0.69 -4.62
N ALA A 106 0.83 -0.27 -4.89
CA ALA A 106 -0.29 -1.19 -5.08
C ALA A 106 -0.08 -2.13 -6.28
N LEU A 107 0.46 -1.60 -7.39
CA LEU A 107 0.78 -2.36 -8.59
C LEU A 107 1.90 -3.38 -8.30
N LEU A 108 2.99 -2.95 -7.66
CA LEU A 108 4.07 -3.85 -7.25
C LEU A 108 3.56 -4.95 -6.31
N GLY A 109 2.73 -4.60 -5.33
CA GLY A 109 2.12 -5.57 -4.42
C GLY A 109 1.24 -6.59 -5.16
N GLY A 110 0.42 -6.13 -6.12
CA GLY A 110 -0.39 -7.00 -6.98
C GLY A 110 0.44 -7.89 -7.90
N LEU A 111 1.56 -7.38 -8.39
CA LEU A 111 2.49 -8.13 -9.25
C LEU A 111 3.24 -9.20 -8.43
N LEU A 112 3.57 -8.88 -7.18
CA LEU A 112 4.16 -9.82 -6.23
C LEU A 112 3.18 -10.93 -5.84
N THR A 113 1.92 -10.59 -5.51
CA THR A 113 0.90 -11.60 -5.19
C THR A 113 0.57 -12.48 -6.38
N SER A 114 0.40 -11.91 -7.59
CA SER A 114 0.18 -12.70 -8.80
C SER A 114 1.36 -13.60 -9.14
N GLY A 115 2.60 -13.09 -9.03
CA GLY A 115 3.81 -13.88 -9.23
C GLY A 115 3.91 -15.06 -8.24
N LEU A 116 3.61 -14.83 -6.97
CA LEU A 116 3.61 -15.88 -5.94
C LEU A 116 2.55 -16.95 -6.18
N ILE A 117 1.36 -16.55 -6.61
CA ILE A 117 0.29 -17.50 -6.97
C ILE A 117 0.72 -18.38 -8.14
N VAL A 118 1.33 -17.80 -9.18
CA VAL A 118 1.80 -18.54 -10.37
C VAL A 118 2.97 -19.46 -10.03
N TYR A 119 3.84 -19.09 -9.09
CA TYR A 119 5.00 -19.93 -8.74
C TYR A 119 4.65 -21.10 -7.81
N HIS A 120 3.55 -21.00 -7.06
CA HIS A 120 3.09 -22.04 -6.14
C HIS A 120 2.10 -23.03 -6.80
N PHE A 121 1.47 -22.68 -7.92
CA PHE A 121 0.60 -23.56 -8.71
C PHE A 121 1.36 -24.24 -9.85
#